data_AF-A0A2M9C769-F1
#
_entry.id   AF-A0A2M9C769-F1
#
_cell.length_a   1.000
_cell.length_b   1.000
_cell.length_c   1.000
_cell.angle_alpha   90.00
_cell.angle_beta   90.00
_cell.angle_gamma   90.00
#
_symmetry.space_group_name_H-M   'P 1'
#
loop_
_entity.id
_entity.type
_entity.pdbx_description
1 polymer ?
#
loop_
_entity_poly.entity_id
_entity_poly.type
_entity_poly.pdbx_seq_one_letter_code
_entity_poly.pdbx_strand_id
1 'polypeptide(L)'
;MKRFDIFKRYLGQQIYTAKEEHEWETYGEIKEGVIFKGFNLWILGFAMIIACIGLTTNSISAVIGAMLISPLMGPVIGFAFGLAINDRNLRIEGARNGIKITAVSLASATLFFLINPFDHSTELLEAFQKASIFDIFLAFFGGLAGFIGIVKKEGVKIIAGVAIATACMPPLCTAAYGIAHLDFAYFIGGFYFYFINCLFIGWATFLLSRYFKFESITKTKRNRL
;
A
#
# COMPACT_ATOMS: atom_id res chain seq x y z
N MET A 1 -23.48 -29.04 -7.08
CA MET A 1 -22.70 -28.61 -8.26
C MET A 1 -23.31 -27.41 -8.99
N LYS A 2 -24.61 -27.39 -9.36
CA LYS A 2 -25.25 -26.29 -10.13
C LYS A 2 -25.32 -24.89 -9.48
N ARG A 3 -25.32 -24.76 -8.15
CA ARG A 3 -25.36 -23.44 -7.46
C ARG A 3 -24.06 -22.65 -7.57
N PHE A 4 -22.92 -23.33 -7.65
CA PHE A 4 -21.61 -22.68 -7.69
C PHE A 4 -21.37 -22.01 -9.06
N ASP A 5 -21.82 -22.64 -10.14
CA ASP A 5 -21.71 -22.09 -11.49
C ASP A 5 -22.64 -20.89 -11.74
N ILE A 6 -23.83 -20.88 -11.13
CA ILE A 6 -24.77 -19.75 -11.20
C ILE A 6 -24.20 -18.55 -10.42
N PHE A 7 -23.65 -18.78 -9.23
CA PHE A 7 -22.99 -17.74 -8.44
C PHE A 7 -21.78 -17.17 -9.18
N LYS A 8 -20.96 -18.03 -9.80
CA LYS A 8 -19.81 -17.66 -10.63
C LYS A 8 -20.21 -16.85 -11.87
N ARG A 9 -21.34 -17.18 -12.51
CA ARG A 9 -21.92 -16.40 -13.62
C ARG A 9 -22.50 -15.07 -13.19
N TYR A 10 -23.17 -14.99 -12.05
CA TYR A 10 -23.74 -13.76 -11.51
C TYR A 10 -22.65 -12.76 -11.07
N LEU A 11 -21.65 -13.23 -10.32
CA LEU A 11 -20.45 -12.43 -10.02
C LEU A 11 -19.73 -12.04 -11.31
N GLY A 12 -19.59 -12.97 -12.25
CA GLY A 12 -18.99 -12.70 -13.55
C GLY A 12 -19.71 -11.60 -14.33
N GLN A 13 -21.05 -11.57 -14.33
CA GLN A 13 -21.85 -10.54 -15.01
C GLN A 13 -21.79 -9.18 -14.31
N GLN A 14 -21.91 -9.12 -12.98
CA GLN A 14 -21.78 -7.84 -12.25
C GLN A 14 -20.38 -7.23 -12.33
N ILE A 15 -19.36 -8.07 -12.45
CA ILE A 15 -17.97 -7.66 -12.67
C ILE A 15 -17.77 -7.21 -14.13
N TYR A 16 -18.37 -7.88 -15.11
CA TYR A 16 -18.22 -7.55 -16.54
C TYR A 16 -18.92 -6.23 -16.93
N THR A 17 -20.13 -5.95 -16.43
CA THR A 17 -20.87 -4.73 -16.80
C THR A 17 -20.22 -3.46 -16.23
N ALA A 18 -19.46 -3.57 -15.12
CA ALA A 18 -18.67 -2.45 -14.58
C ALA A 18 -17.29 -2.28 -15.26
N LYS A 19 -16.91 -3.21 -16.14
CA LYS A 19 -15.56 -3.28 -16.70
C LYS A 19 -15.32 -2.29 -17.85
N GLU A 20 -16.27 -2.12 -18.77
CA GLU A 20 -16.03 -1.36 -20.02
C GLU A 20 -16.05 0.16 -19.86
N GLU A 21 -16.78 0.73 -18.88
CA GLU A 21 -16.84 2.19 -18.67
C GLU A 21 -15.71 2.75 -17.78
N HIS A 22 -14.94 1.90 -17.08
CA HIS A 22 -14.03 2.32 -16.00
C HIS A 22 -12.54 2.00 -16.18
N GLU A 23 -12.09 1.32 -17.25
CA GLU A 23 -10.67 0.92 -17.34
C GLU A 23 -9.69 2.09 -17.43
N TRP A 24 -10.02 3.10 -18.24
CA TRP A 24 -9.19 4.31 -18.37
C TRP A 24 -9.15 5.12 -17.08
N GLU A 25 -10.28 5.20 -16.39
CA GLU A 25 -10.40 5.90 -15.13
C GLU A 25 -9.60 5.18 -14.03
N THR A 26 -9.72 3.85 -13.94
CA THR A 26 -8.92 3.02 -13.04
C THR A 26 -7.42 3.20 -13.29
N TYR A 27 -7.01 3.18 -14.57
CA TYR A 27 -5.62 3.44 -14.94
C TYR A 27 -5.19 4.85 -14.52
N GLY A 28 -6.03 5.86 -14.73
CA GLY A 28 -5.81 7.25 -14.32
C GLY A 28 -5.59 7.37 -12.81
N GLU A 29 -6.50 6.82 -12.00
CA GLU A 29 -6.42 6.83 -10.54
C GLU A 29 -5.15 6.15 -10.02
N ILE A 30 -4.82 4.97 -10.57
CA ILE A 30 -3.59 4.24 -10.17
C ILE A 30 -2.36 5.06 -10.55
N LYS A 31 -2.34 5.64 -11.76
CA LYS A 31 -1.21 6.45 -12.22
C LYS A 31 -1.04 7.71 -11.37
N GLU A 32 -2.13 8.39 -11.00
CA GLU A 32 -2.08 9.54 -10.08
C GLU A 32 -1.57 9.12 -8.70
N GLY A 33 -2.01 7.97 -8.19
CA GLY A 33 -1.50 7.40 -6.93
C GLY A 33 0.00 7.03 -6.96
N VAL A 34 0.55 6.72 -8.14
CA VAL A 34 2.00 6.47 -8.31
C VAL A 34 2.80 7.77 -8.31
N ILE A 35 2.24 8.86 -8.82
CA ILE A 35 2.96 10.14 -8.99
C ILE A 35 3.07 10.85 -7.63
N PHE A 36 4.23 10.70 -7.01
CA PHE A 36 4.58 11.43 -5.80
C PHE A 36 5.41 12.68 -6.14
N LYS A 37 4.81 13.86 -5.98
CA LYS A 37 5.46 15.17 -6.08
C LYS A 37 5.10 16.03 -4.87
N GLY A 38 6.10 16.78 -4.36
CA GLY A 38 5.95 17.90 -3.43
C GLY A 38 4.98 17.67 -2.27
N PHE A 39 3.72 18.06 -2.45
CA PHE A 39 2.64 17.97 -1.47
C PHE A 39 2.51 16.59 -0.81
N ASN A 40 2.48 15.51 -1.62
CA ASN A 40 2.32 14.15 -1.08
C ASN A 40 3.52 13.71 -0.22
N LEU A 41 4.73 14.26 -0.47
CA LEU A 41 5.91 13.99 0.35
C LEU A 41 5.85 14.71 1.70
N TRP A 42 5.33 15.95 1.73
CA TRP A 42 5.12 16.68 2.98
C TRP A 42 4.08 15.99 3.86
N ILE A 43 2.94 15.61 3.28
CA ILE A 43 1.90 14.85 3.99
C ILE A 43 2.47 13.53 4.53
N LEU A 44 3.21 12.79 3.70
CA LEU A 44 3.87 11.57 4.13
C LEU A 44 4.79 11.83 5.33
N GLY A 45 5.65 12.86 5.28
CA GLY A 45 6.54 13.22 6.37
C GLY A 45 5.79 13.51 7.67
N PHE A 46 4.73 14.32 7.62
CA PHE A 46 3.89 14.59 8.80
C PHE A 46 3.19 13.34 9.31
N ALA A 47 2.65 12.52 8.42
CA ALA A 47 2.02 11.27 8.78
C ALA A 47 3.03 10.34 9.48
N MET A 48 4.27 10.22 8.97
CA MET A 48 5.32 9.41 9.59
C MET A 48 5.62 9.89 11.01
N ILE A 49 5.72 11.20 11.23
CA ILE A 49 5.93 11.76 12.57
C ILE A 49 4.75 11.42 13.50
N ILE A 50 3.51 11.58 13.04
CA ILE A 50 2.31 11.22 13.82
C ILE A 50 2.31 9.72 14.18
N ALA A 51 2.66 8.86 13.22
CA ALA A 51 2.79 7.42 13.47
C ALA A 51 3.89 7.12 14.49
N CYS A 52 5.05 7.77 14.42
CA CYS A 52 6.13 7.58 15.39
C CYS A 52 5.72 8.05 16.79
N ILE A 53 5.02 9.18 16.91
CA ILE A 53 4.43 9.63 18.19
C ILE A 53 3.44 8.58 18.71
N GLY A 54 2.55 8.09 17.85
CA GLY A 54 1.57 7.05 18.20
C GLY A 54 2.24 5.76 18.70
N LEU A 55 3.29 5.31 18.02
CA LEU A 55 4.07 4.14 18.43
C LEU A 55 4.79 4.36 19.76
N THR A 56 5.45 5.50 19.94
CA THR A 56 6.17 5.83 21.18
C THR A 56 5.24 6.03 22.38
N THR A 57 3.98 6.42 22.15
CA THR A 57 2.98 6.65 23.21
C THR A 57 1.97 5.52 23.37
N ASN A 58 2.15 4.39 22.66
CA ASN A 58 1.17 3.28 22.61
C ASN A 58 -0.25 3.72 22.20
N SER A 59 -0.37 4.76 21.37
CA SER A 59 -1.65 5.28 20.89
C SER A 59 -2.04 4.68 19.52
N ILE A 60 -2.80 3.60 19.55
CA ILE A 60 -3.33 2.94 18.34
C ILE A 60 -4.17 3.91 17.51
N SER A 61 -4.95 4.79 18.14
CA SER A 61 -5.77 5.78 17.45
C SER A 61 -4.93 6.75 16.62
N ALA A 62 -3.79 7.21 17.13
CA ALA A 62 -2.87 8.08 16.39
C ALA A 62 -2.22 7.33 15.20
N VAL A 63 -1.84 6.07 15.40
CA VAL A 63 -1.28 5.21 14.35
C VAL A 63 -2.29 4.99 13.23
N ILE A 64 -3.55 4.68 13.56
CA ILE A 64 -4.63 4.53 12.58
C ILE A 64 -4.88 5.84 11.82
N GLY A 65 -4.91 6.98 12.52
CA GLY A 65 -5.07 8.29 11.89
C GLY A 65 -3.96 8.59 10.88
N ALA A 66 -2.71 8.26 11.23
CA ALA A 66 -1.57 8.41 10.33
C ALA A 66 -1.67 7.51 9.09
N MET A 67 -2.11 6.26 9.25
CA MET A 67 -2.33 5.33 8.12
C MET A 67 -3.36 5.85 7.12
N LEU A 68 -4.44 6.48 7.59
CA LEU A 68 -5.50 7.01 6.72
C LEU A 68 -5.05 8.21 5.87
N ILE A 69 -4.10 8.97 6.37
CA ILE A 69 -3.56 10.16 5.70
C ILE A 69 -2.43 9.80 4.74
N SER A 70 -1.72 8.70 5.01
CA SER A 70 -0.47 8.34 4.33
C SER A 70 -0.71 7.72 2.95
N PRO A 71 -0.16 8.28 1.85
CA PRO A 71 -0.35 7.74 0.50
C PRO A 71 0.66 6.62 0.15
N LEU A 72 1.05 5.76 1.10
CA LEU A 72 2.08 4.72 0.93
C LEU A 72 1.72 3.61 -0.07
N MET A 73 0.43 3.30 -0.25
CA MET A 73 -0.01 2.14 -1.05
C MET A 73 0.06 2.37 -2.57
N GLY A 74 0.06 3.63 -3.02
CA GLY A 74 -0.05 3.99 -4.44
C GLY A 74 1.03 3.34 -5.33
N PRO A 75 2.34 3.50 -5.04
CA PRO A 75 3.36 2.91 -5.87
C PRO A 75 3.42 1.38 -5.88
N VAL A 76 3.02 0.72 -4.78
CA VAL A 76 2.93 -0.75 -4.71
C VAL A 76 1.86 -1.25 -5.66
N ILE A 77 0.67 -0.65 -5.60
CA ILE A 77 -0.46 -0.97 -6.48
C ILE A 77 -0.09 -0.67 -7.93
N GLY A 78 0.50 0.49 -8.21
CA GLY A 78 0.88 0.86 -9.57
C GLY A 78 1.99 0.00 -10.18
N PHE A 79 2.97 -0.42 -9.39
CA PHE A 79 3.98 -1.38 -9.82
C PHE A 79 3.34 -2.71 -10.22
N ALA A 80 2.48 -3.26 -9.36
CA ALA A 80 1.80 -4.53 -9.60
C ALA A 80 0.80 -4.46 -10.77
N PHE A 81 0.04 -3.37 -10.86
CA PHE A 81 -0.89 -3.12 -11.95
C PHE A 81 -0.14 -3.01 -13.29
N GLY A 82 0.95 -2.23 -13.33
CA GLY A 82 1.81 -2.15 -14.50
C GLY A 82 2.40 -3.50 -14.92
N LEU A 83 2.71 -4.39 -13.97
CA LEU A 83 3.09 -5.79 -14.24
C LEU A 83 1.95 -6.58 -14.88
N ALA A 84 0.73 -6.43 -14.38
CA ALA A 84 -0.43 -7.13 -14.91
C ALA A 84 -0.79 -6.71 -16.34
N ILE A 85 -0.75 -5.42 -16.66
CA ILE A 85 -1.08 -4.87 -17.99
C ILE A 85 0.13 -4.76 -18.93
N ASN A 86 1.31 -5.18 -18.49
CA ASN A 86 2.58 -5.08 -19.21
C ASN A 86 3.01 -3.65 -19.60
N ASP A 87 2.58 -2.62 -18.84
CA ASP A 87 3.00 -1.24 -19.04
C ASP A 87 4.38 -1.01 -18.40
N ARG A 88 5.41 -0.88 -19.26
CA ARG A 88 6.79 -0.62 -18.79
C ARG A 88 6.95 0.71 -18.07
N ASN A 89 6.24 1.76 -18.48
CA ASN A 89 6.39 3.08 -17.85
C ASN A 89 5.80 3.05 -16.45
N LEU A 90 4.59 2.53 -16.29
CA LEU A 90 3.92 2.47 -15.00
C LEU A 90 4.68 1.58 -14.00
N ARG A 91 5.24 0.45 -14.46
CA ARG A 91 6.11 -0.40 -13.62
C ARG A 91 7.34 0.35 -13.12
N ILE A 92 8.06 1.02 -14.00
CA ILE A 92 9.30 1.71 -13.63
C ILE A 92 9.00 2.89 -12.72
N GLU A 93 7.94 3.66 -13.01
CA GLU A 93 7.50 4.76 -12.15
C GLU A 93 7.06 4.25 -10.77
N GLY A 94 6.27 3.17 -10.71
CA GLY A 94 5.86 2.52 -9.46
C GLY A 94 7.05 2.06 -8.62
N ALA A 95 7.99 1.33 -9.22
CA ALA A 95 9.20 0.89 -8.53
C ALA A 95 10.05 2.06 -8.03
N ARG A 96 10.31 3.05 -8.89
CA ARG A 96 11.15 4.21 -8.54
C ARG A 96 10.51 5.05 -7.44
N ASN A 97 9.21 5.31 -7.51
CA ASN A 97 8.51 6.09 -6.49
C ASN A 97 8.31 5.28 -5.20
N GLY A 98 8.12 3.96 -5.26
CA GLY A 98 8.10 3.10 -4.09
C GLY A 98 9.40 3.17 -3.29
N ILE A 99 10.56 3.07 -3.98
CA ILE A 99 11.87 3.23 -3.33
C ILE A 99 12.03 4.63 -2.72
N LYS A 100 11.66 5.68 -3.45
CA LYS A 100 11.75 7.07 -2.94
C LYS A 100 10.90 7.28 -1.69
N ILE A 101 9.65 6.82 -1.70
CA ILE A 101 8.74 6.96 -0.56
C ILE A 101 9.28 6.18 0.63
N THR A 102 9.72 4.94 0.43
CA THR A 102 10.31 4.12 1.49
C THR A 102 11.51 4.84 2.11
N ALA A 103 12.41 5.37 1.28
CA ALA A 103 13.58 6.10 1.75
C ALA A 103 13.22 7.38 2.51
N VAL A 104 12.29 8.18 2.00
CA VAL A 104 11.83 9.41 2.66
C VAL A 104 11.14 9.09 3.98
N SER A 105 10.24 8.11 4.00
CA SER A 105 9.57 7.65 5.21
C SER A 105 10.54 7.17 6.27
N LEU A 106 11.50 6.33 5.87
CA LEU A 106 12.54 5.81 6.76
C LEU A 106 13.41 6.94 7.31
N ALA A 107 13.82 7.89 6.46
CA ALA A 107 14.60 9.05 6.87
C ALA A 107 13.83 9.97 7.83
N SER A 108 12.56 10.29 7.53
CA SER A 108 11.73 11.13 8.39
C SER A 108 11.48 10.50 9.76
N ALA A 109 11.16 9.21 9.81
CA ALA A 109 10.96 8.48 11.06
C ALA A 109 12.27 8.32 11.84
N THR A 110 13.39 8.04 11.17
CA THR A 110 14.70 7.91 11.82
C THR A 110 15.11 9.24 12.45
N LEU A 111 14.93 10.35 11.72
CA LEU A 111 15.20 11.69 12.24
C LEU A 111 14.34 12.01 13.46
N PHE A 112 13.06 11.63 13.45
CA PHE A 112 12.20 11.78 14.62
C PHE A 112 12.74 11.02 15.83
N PHE A 113 13.08 9.73 15.67
CA PHE A 113 13.59 8.92 16.77
C PHE A 113 14.97 9.37 17.28
N LEU A 114 15.83 9.93 16.42
CA LEU A 114 17.12 10.50 16.83
C LEU A 114 16.97 11.76 17.70
N ILE A 115 15.93 12.56 17.47
CA ILE A 115 15.66 13.78 18.25
C ILE A 115 14.84 13.46 19.51
N ASN A 116 14.08 12.37 19.48
CA ASN A 116 13.17 11.99 20.54
C ASN A 116 13.94 11.53 21.80
N PRO A 117 13.75 12.18 22.97
CA PRO A 117 14.40 11.79 24.21
C PRO A 117 13.83 10.51 24.85
N PHE A 118 12.75 9.95 24.31
CA PHE A 118 12.13 8.72 24.82
C PHE A 118 12.78 7.48 24.19
N ASP A 119 13.62 6.82 24.98
CA ASP A 119 14.54 5.76 24.54
C ASP A 119 14.01 4.33 24.81
N HIS A 120 12.72 4.18 25.17
CA HIS A 120 12.14 2.89 25.53
C HIS A 120 11.30 2.31 24.40
N SER A 121 11.51 1.01 24.11
CA SER A 121 10.61 0.26 23.25
C SER A 121 9.24 0.17 23.91
N THR A 122 8.20 0.30 23.09
CA THR A 122 6.82 0.10 23.52
C THR A 122 6.28 -1.22 22.98
N GLU A 123 5.26 -1.76 23.65
CA GLU A 123 4.58 -2.98 23.20
C GLU A 123 4.09 -2.87 21.74
N LEU A 124 3.62 -1.68 21.32
CA LEU A 124 3.17 -1.46 19.96
C LEU A 124 4.32 -1.47 18.94
N LEU A 125 5.49 -0.95 19.30
CA LEU A 125 6.71 -1.05 18.48
C LEU A 125 7.15 -2.51 18.30
N GLU A 126 7.14 -3.27 19.38
CA GLU A 126 7.46 -4.71 19.40
C GLU A 126 6.48 -5.54 18.56
N ALA A 127 5.18 -5.21 18.60
CA ALA A 127 4.16 -5.89 17.81
C ALA A 127 4.44 -5.82 16.29
N PHE A 128 4.96 -4.67 15.80
CA PHE A 128 5.32 -4.49 14.40
C PHE A 128 6.76 -4.90 14.05
N GLN A 129 7.49 -5.46 15.01
CA GLN A 129 8.82 -6.05 14.80
C GLN A 129 8.71 -7.50 14.26
N LYS A 130 7.64 -8.22 14.64
CA LYS A 130 7.47 -9.65 14.35
C LYS A 130 6.26 -9.88 13.46
N ALA A 131 6.51 -10.08 12.17
CA ALA A 131 5.46 -10.46 11.22
C ALA A 131 4.91 -11.86 11.53
N SER A 132 3.59 -12.01 11.48
CA SER A 132 2.86 -13.26 11.60
C SER A 132 2.30 -13.71 10.26
N ILE A 133 1.92 -14.98 10.17
CA ILE A 133 1.22 -15.51 8.99
C ILE A 133 -0.14 -14.84 8.78
N PHE A 134 -0.78 -14.37 9.85
CA PHE A 134 -2.05 -13.64 9.76
C PHE A 134 -1.89 -12.29 9.07
N ASP A 135 -0.74 -11.63 9.23
CA ASP A 135 -0.45 -10.37 8.56
C ASP A 135 -0.34 -10.55 7.04
N ILE A 136 0.18 -11.70 6.60
CA ILE A 136 0.22 -12.08 5.19
C ILE A 136 -1.20 -12.18 4.61
N PHE A 137 -2.11 -12.85 5.32
CA PHE A 137 -3.51 -12.95 4.91
C PHE A 137 -4.19 -11.57 4.90
N LEU A 138 -3.95 -10.74 5.92
CA LEU A 138 -4.46 -9.37 5.98
C LEU A 138 -3.95 -8.52 4.82
N ALA A 139 -2.66 -8.58 4.51
CA ALA A 139 -2.05 -7.89 3.37
C ALA A 139 -2.64 -8.35 2.03
N PHE A 140 -2.84 -9.66 1.86
CA PHE A 140 -3.39 -10.22 0.63
C PHE A 140 -4.87 -9.83 0.43
N PHE A 141 -5.74 -10.08 1.42
CA PHE A 141 -7.15 -9.75 1.32
C PHE A 141 -7.40 -8.24 1.34
N GLY A 142 -6.61 -7.49 2.10
CA GLY A 142 -6.61 -6.03 2.07
C GLY A 142 -6.22 -5.52 0.68
N GLY A 143 -5.17 -6.07 0.06
CA GLY A 143 -4.79 -5.73 -1.31
C GLY A 143 -5.90 -6.02 -2.33
N LEU A 144 -6.61 -7.15 -2.21
CA LEU A 144 -7.76 -7.46 -3.04
C LEU A 144 -8.87 -6.43 -2.86
N ALA A 145 -9.28 -6.16 -1.62
CA ALA A 145 -10.33 -5.19 -1.31
C ALA A 145 -9.94 -3.77 -1.77
N GLY A 146 -8.69 -3.37 -1.57
CA GLY A 146 -8.17 -2.06 -1.97
C GLY A 146 -8.24 -1.86 -3.48
N PHE A 147 -7.82 -2.87 -4.25
CA PHE A 147 -7.89 -2.80 -5.70
C PHE A 147 -9.34 -2.83 -6.22
N ILE A 148 -10.24 -3.62 -5.61
CA ILE A 148 -11.69 -3.56 -5.95
C ILE A 148 -12.24 -2.16 -5.66
N GLY A 149 -11.86 -1.55 -4.54
CA GLY A 149 -12.28 -0.20 -4.17
C GLY A 149 -11.87 0.85 -5.21
N ILE A 150 -10.65 0.77 -5.74
CA ILE A 150 -10.18 1.61 -6.85
C ILE A 150 -11.05 1.37 -8.10
N VAL A 151 -11.24 0.11 -8.50
CA VAL A 151 -12.05 -0.23 -9.69
C VAL A 151 -13.50 0.25 -9.58
N LYS A 152 -14.07 0.30 -8.36
CA LYS A 152 -15.48 0.68 -8.12
C LYS A 152 -15.69 2.16 -7.82
N LYS A 153 -14.65 3.00 -7.78
CA LYS A 153 -14.73 4.42 -7.36
C LYS A 153 -15.34 4.63 -5.96
N GLU A 154 -15.51 3.58 -5.17
CA GLU A 154 -15.79 3.64 -3.73
C GLU A 154 -14.49 3.74 -2.93
N GLY A 155 -13.40 4.09 -3.62
CA GLY A 155 -12.02 4.03 -3.19
C GLY A 155 -11.80 4.61 -1.80
N VAL A 156 -12.29 5.81 -1.51
CA VAL A 156 -11.97 6.47 -0.23
C VAL A 156 -12.43 5.65 0.99
N LYS A 157 -13.61 5.02 0.94
CA LYS A 157 -14.14 4.26 2.10
C LYS A 157 -13.46 2.89 2.24
N ILE A 158 -13.25 2.20 1.13
CA ILE A 158 -12.71 0.84 1.13
C ILE A 158 -11.18 0.87 1.31
N ILE A 159 -10.49 1.80 0.64
CA ILE A 159 -9.04 2.00 0.76
C ILE A 159 -8.69 2.45 2.19
N ALA A 160 -9.53 3.26 2.84
CA ALA A 160 -9.36 3.59 4.25
C ALA A 160 -9.37 2.34 5.15
N GLY A 161 -10.34 1.44 4.98
CA GLY A 161 -10.39 0.17 5.71
C GLY A 161 -9.22 -0.76 5.42
N VAL A 162 -8.72 -0.74 4.19
CA VAL A 162 -7.56 -1.53 3.75
C VAL A 162 -6.26 -0.98 4.30
N ALA A 163 -6.07 0.34 4.31
CA ALA A 163 -4.89 1.00 4.89
C ALA A 163 -4.73 0.65 6.38
N ILE A 164 -5.84 0.48 7.09
CA ILE A 164 -5.88 0.01 8.49
C ILE A 164 -5.46 -1.46 8.58
N ALA A 165 -5.92 -2.31 7.66
CA ALA A 165 -5.68 -3.75 7.70
C ALA A 165 -4.26 -4.16 7.24
N THR A 166 -3.64 -3.44 6.30
CA THR A 166 -2.39 -3.87 5.66
C THR A 166 -1.13 -3.20 6.20
N ALA A 167 -1.26 -2.41 7.28
CA ALA A 167 -0.19 -1.84 8.12
C ALA A 167 1.21 -1.75 7.48
N CYS A 168 1.40 -0.96 6.42
CA CYS A 168 2.75 -0.73 5.85
C CYS A 168 3.53 0.32 6.63
N MET A 169 2.80 1.27 7.24
CA MET A 169 3.40 2.42 7.90
C MET A 169 4.06 2.08 9.25
N PRO A 170 3.41 1.34 10.18
CA PRO A 170 4.04 1.02 11.45
C PRO A 170 5.31 0.17 11.33
N PRO A 171 5.36 -0.90 10.52
CA PRO A 171 6.60 -1.67 10.35
C PRO A 171 7.75 -0.83 9.81
N LEU A 172 7.46 0.15 8.94
CA LEU A 172 8.48 1.05 8.42
C LEU A 172 8.98 2.04 9.49
N CYS A 173 8.09 2.52 10.37
CA CYS A 173 8.49 3.29 11.57
C CYS A 173 9.31 2.42 12.54
N THR A 174 8.91 1.17 12.78
CA THR A 174 9.66 0.21 13.61
C THR A 174 11.04 -0.07 13.02
N ALA A 175 11.15 -0.17 11.69
CA ALA A 175 12.43 -0.29 11.02
C ALA A 175 13.30 0.95 11.24
N ALA A 176 12.71 2.15 11.13
CA ALA A 176 13.40 3.42 11.38
C ALA A 176 13.86 3.58 12.84
N TYR A 177 13.07 3.10 13.80
CA TYR A 177 13.45 3.03 15.21
C TYR A 177 14.74 2.20 15.38
N GLY A 178 14.81 1.03 14.74
CA GLY A 178 16.01 0.20 14.74
C GLY A 178 17.25 0.89 14.14
N ILE A 179 17.08 1.71 13.10
CA ILE A 179 18.19 2.51 12.56
C ILE A 179 18.65 3.57 13.55
N ALA A 180 17.71 4.30 14.16
CA ALA A 180 18.02 5.38 15.09
C ALA A 180 18.76 4.88 16.35
N HIS A 181 18.38 3.71 16.85
CA HIS A 181 18.93 3.11 18.08
C HIS A 181 20.03 2.07 17.81
N LEU A 182 20.43 1.88 16.55
CA LEU A 182 21.36 0.83 16.11
C LEU A 182 20.93 -0.59 16.50
N ASP A 183 19.62 -0.81 16.64
CA ASP A 183 19.03 -2.11 16.90
C ASP A 183 18.62 -2.81 15.59
N PHE A 184 19.48 -3.72 15.14
CA PHE A 184 19.27 -4.49 13.92
C PHE A 184 18.06 -5.42 13.99
N ALA A 185 17.63 -5.87 15.17
CA ALA A 185 16.46 -6.74 15.31
C ALA A 185 15.17 -5.98 14.97
N TYR A 186 15.08 -4.71 15.38
CA TYR A 186 13.98 -3.82 14.98
C TYR A 186 14.04 -3.42 13.52
N PHE A 187 15.24 -3.08 13.02
CA PHE A 187 15.41 -2.72 11.61
C PHE A 187 15.00 -3.85 10.67
N ILE A 188 15.58 -5.04 10.85
CA ILE A 188 15.33 -6.20 9.98
C ILE A 188 13.89 -6.69 10.15
N GLY A 189 13.39 -6.78 11.39
CA GLY A 189 12.04 -7.26 11.66
C GLY A 189 10.96 -6.36 11.06
N GLY A 190 11.03 -5.05 11.33
CA GLY A 190 10.11 -4.06 10.78
C GLY A 190 10.20 -3.96 9.26
N PHE A 191 11.41 -3.97 8.70
CA PHE A 191 11.59 -3.90 7.25
C PHE A 191 11.09 -5.16 6.54
N TYR A 192 11.31 -6.34 7.13
CA TYR A 192 10.78 -7.62 6.64
C TYR A 192 9.25 -7.61 6.61
N PHE A 193 8.62 -7.15 7.70
CA PHE A 193 7.16 -7.03 7.77
C PHE A 193 6.65 -6.02 6.72
N TYR A 194 7.25 -4.83 6.61
CA TYR A 194 6.91 -3.88 5.54
C TYR A 194 7.02 -4.51 4.14
N PHE A 195 8.10 -5.25 3.88
CA PHE A 195 8.36 -5.88 2.59
C PHE A 195 7.33 -6.96 2.26
N ILE A 196 6.99 -7.83 3.22
CA ILE A 196 6.01 -8.90 2.99
C ILE A 196 4.62 -8.31 2.70
N ASN A 197 4.23 -7.23 3.39
CA ASN A 197 2.97 -6.54 3.12
C ASN A 197 2.95 -5.98 1.69
N CYS A 198 4.01 -5.29 1.27
CA CYS A 198 4.13 -4.80 -0.10
C CYS A 198 4.03 -5.92 -1.14
N LEU A 199 4.67 -7.06 -0.88
CA LEU A 199 4.67 -8.21 -1.78
C LEU A 199 3.28 -8.81 -1.93
N PHE A 200 2.54 -9.04 -0.84
CA PHE A 200 1.21 -9.65 -0.90
C PHE A 200 0.12 -8.69 -1.39
N ILE A 201 0.20 -7.40 -1.06
CA ILE A 201 -0.67 -6.36 -1.65
C ILE A 201 -0.45 -6.28 -3.17
N GLY A 202 0.81 -6.26 -3.60
CA GLY A 202 1.18 -6.26 -5.01
C GLY A 202 0.71 -7.54 -5.71
N TRP A 203 0.87 -8.69 -5.08
CA TRP A 203 0.43 -9.95 -5.67
C TRP A 203 -1.10 -10.04 -5.81
N ALA A 204 -1.85 -9.60 -4.80
CA ALA A 204 -3.30 -9.48 -4.85
C ALA A 204 -3.75 -8.54 -5.99
N THR A 205 -3.14 -7.36 -6.08
CA THR A 205 -3.37 -6.39 -7.16
C THR A 205 -3.13 -7.03 -8.53
N PHE A 206 -2.00 -7.72 -8.70
CA PHE A 206 -1.64 -8.38 -9.96
C PHE A 206 -2.66 -9.45 -10.35
N LEU A 207 -3.02 -10.34 -9.42
CA LEU A 207 -3.98 -11.42 -9.67
C LEU A 207 -5.33 -10.87 -10.08
N LEU A 208 -5.84 -9.87 -9.35
CA LEU A 208 -7.15 -9.30 -9.61
C LEU A 208 -7.17 -8.51 -10.92
N SER A 209 -6.09 -7.80 -11.23
CA SER A 209 -5.92 -7.13 -12.52
C SER A 209 -5.96 -8.11 -13.70
N ARG A 210 -5.29 -9.27 -13.56
CA ARG A 210 -5.30 -10.34 -14.57
C ARG A 210 -6.65 -11.04 -14.64
N TYR A 211 -7.31 -11.24 -13.51
CA TYR A 211 -8.66 -11.82 -13.42
C TYR A 211 -9.70 -10.94 -14.14
N PHE A 212 -9.65 -9.62 -13.94
CA PHE A 212 -10.48 -8.68 -14.67
C PHE A 212 -10.08 -8.54 -16.13
N LYS A 213 -8.96 -9.12 -16.58
CA LYS A 213 -8.45 -9.04 -17.95
C LYS A 213 -8.31 -7.59 -18.43
N PHE A 214 -7.72 -6.72 -17.61
CA PHE A 214 -7.31 -5.39 -18.08
C PHE A 214 -6.37 -5.56 -19.27
N GLU A 215 -6.68 -4.88 -20.38
CA GLU A 215 -5.88 -4.99 -21.59
C GLU A 215 -4.57 -4.20 -21.45
N SER A 216 -3.53 -4.69 -22.12
CA SER A 216 -2.31 -3.90 -22.32
C SER A 216 -2.68 -2.63 -23.08
N ILE A 217 -2.60 -1.47 -22.43
CA ILE A 217 -2.64 -0.16 -23.10
C ILE A 217 -1.32 -0.03 -23.88
N THR A 218 -1.24 -0.81 -24.95
CA THR A 218 -0.20 -0.70 -25.95
C THR A 218 -0.39 0.67 -26.60
N LYS A 219 0.70 1.41 -26.78
CA LYS A 219 0.79 2.84 -27.20
C LYS A 219 -0.21 3.37 -28.26
N THR A 220 -0.90 2.50 -29.00
CA THR A 220 -1.85 2.79 -30.06
C THR A 220 -3.09 3.60 -29.63
N LYS A 221 -3.58 3.51 -28.38
CA LYS A 221 -4.70 4.36 -27.90
C LYS A 221 -4.28 5.76 -27.40
N ARG A 222 -2.97 6.02 -27.22
CA ARG A 222 -2.45 7.31 -26.73
C ARG A 222 -2.40 8.41 -27.80
N ASN A 223 -2.46 8.05 -29.09
CA ASN A 223 -2.35 8.98 -30.23
C ASN A 223 -3.69 9.23 -30.96
N ARG A 224 -4.82 8.78 -30.41
CA ARG A 224 -6.16 9.03 -30.99
C ARG A 224 -6.99 10.05 -30.19
N LEU A 225 -6.37 10.76 -29.26
CA LEU A 225 -6.95 11.89 -28.53
C LEU A 225 -5.94 13.03 -28.53
#